data_AF-A0A2W0CC53-F1
#
_entry.id   AF-A0A2W0CC53-F1
#
_cell.length_a   1.000
_cell.length_b   1.000
_cell.length_c   1.000
_cell.angle_alpha   90.00
_cell.angle_beta   90.00
_cell.angle_gamma   90.00
#
_symmetry.space_group_name_H-M   'P 1'
#
loop_
_entity.id
_entity.type
_entity.pdbx_description
1 polymer ?
#
loop_
_entity_poly.entity_id
_entity_poly.type
_entity_poly.pdbx_seq_one_letter_code
_entity_poly.pdbx_strand_id
1 'polypeptide(L)' 'MNKILIRDYYYSCSDGCCSEYGTELFVNEELVGTFTDVDEDVVRNLLEALDVEFELEYTYDNQD' A
#
# COMPACT_ATOMS: atom_id res chain seq x y z
N MET A 1 6.69 -1.22 17.88
CA MET A 1 5.42 -1.58 17.23
C MET A 1 5.68 -1.60 15.75
N ASN A 2 5.29 -2.66 15.04
CA ASN A 2 5.48 -2.73 13.60
C ASN A 2 4.44 -1.85 12.91
N LYS A 3 4.83 -1.17 11.83
CA LYS A 3 3.94 -0.34 11.03
C LYS A 3 3.81 -0.89 9.62
N ILE A 4 2.58 -0.96 9.14
CA ILE A 4 2.25 -1.28 7.76
C ILE A 4 1.64 -0.02 7.13
N LEU A 5 2.16 0.37 5.97
CA LEU A 5 1.60 1.44 5.16
C LEU A 5 1.18 0.84 3.81
N ILE A 6 -0.09 1.05 3.46
CA ILE A 6 -0.61 0.82 2.12
C ILE A 6 -0.74 2.19 1.46
N ARG A 7 -0.08 2.38 0.33
CA ARG A 7 -0.05 3.65 -0.38
C ARG A 7 -0.43 3.47 -1.83
N ASP A 8 -1.47 4.17 -2.28
CA ASP A 8 -1.77 4.26 -3.70
C ASP A 8 -0.64 4.97 -4.43
N TYR A 9 -0.33 4.54 -5.66
CA TYR A 9 0.55 5.28 -6.55
C TYR A 9 -0.09 5.47 -7.91
N TYR A 10 0.23 6.60 -8.52
CA TYR A 10 0.08 6.81 -9.94
C TYR A 10 1.42 7.11 -10.58
N TYR A 11 1.80 6.31 -11.56
CA TYR A 11 2.94 6.57 -12.42
C TYR A 11 2.47 6.93 -13.82
N SER A 12 3.01 7.99 -14.40
CA SER A 12 2.87 8.28 -15.82
C SER A 12 4.20 8.56 -16.46
N CYS A 13 4.39 8.02 -17.66
CA CYS A 13 5.55 8.27 -18.48
C CYS A 13 5.56 9.73 -18.92
N SER A 14 6.73 10.36 -18.99
CA SER A 14 6.85 11.80 -19.29
C SER A 14 6.31 12.20 -20.68
N ASP A 15 6.18 11.23 -21.59
CA ASP A 15 5.59 11.38 -22.92
C ASP A 15 4.09 11.03 -22.98
N GLY A 16 3.50 10.63 -21.85
CA GLY A 16 2.09 10.26 -21.72
C GLY A 16 1.70 8.96 -22.42
N CYS A 17 2.66 8.17 -22.92
CA CYS A 17 2.34 6.95 -23.66
C CYS A 17 1.96 5.78 -22.74
N CYS A 18 2.31 5.88 -21.45
CA CYS A 18 2.00 4.90 -20.43
C CYS A 18 1.58 5.56 -19.13
N SER A 19 0.64 4.91 -18.46
CA SER A 19 0.17 5.24 -17.13
C SER A 19 -0.09 3.95 -16.37
N GLU A 20 0.26 3.93 -15.09
CA GLU A 20 0.10 2.77 -14.21
C GLU A 20 -0.44 3.25 -12.86
N TYR A 21 -1.42 2.51 -12.35
CA TYR A 21 -1.96 2.68 -11.01
C TYR A 21 -1.74 1.40 -10.24
N GLY A 22 -1.53 1.53 -8.94
CA GLY A 22 -1.47 0.40 -8.04
C GLY A 22 -1.28 0.84 -6.60
N THR A 23 -0.88 -0.12 -5.77
CA THR A 23 -0.60 0.08 -4.35
C THR A 23 0.79 -0.42 -4.02
N GLU A 24 1.50 0.35 -3.19
CA GLU A 24 2.75 -0.03 -2.57
C GLU A 24 2.49 -0.45 -1.13
N LEU A 25 3.07 -1.59 -0.73
CA LEU A 25 3.02 -2.08 0.64
C LEU A 25 4.37 -1.91 1.31
N PHE A 26 4.40 -1.16 2.40
CA PHE A 26 5.59 -0.96 3.23
C PHE A 26 5.42 -1.62 4.59
N VAL A 27 6.50 -2.20 5.10
CA VAL A 27 6.60 -2.68 6.48
C VAL A 27 7.80 -2.01 7.11
N ASN A 28 7.57 -1.25 8.19
CA ASN A 28 8.62 -0.51 8.88
C ASN A 28 9.48 0.35 7.93
N GLU A 29 8.82 1.12 7.05
CA GLU A 29 9.45 2.00 6.04
C GLU A 29 10.17 1.27 4.89
N GLU A 30 10.24 -0.06 4.89
CA GLU A 30 10.79 -0.84 3.79
C GLU A 30 9.70 -1.28 2.80
N LEU A 31 9.92 -1.02 1.50
CA LEU A 31 9.03 -1.47 0.43
C LEU A 31 9.08 -3.00 0.31
N VAL A 32 7.96 -3.66 0.57
CA VAL A 32 7.82 -5.12 0.44
C VAL A 32 7.43 -5.51 -0.98
N GLY A 33 6.60 -4.69 -1.64
CA GLY A 33 6.20 -4.93 -3.01
C GLY A 33 5.17 -3.93 -3.53
N THR A 34 4.95 -4.02 -4.84
CA THR A 34 3.90 -3.30 -5.56
C THR A 34 2.84 -4.28 -6.03
N PHE A 35 1.58 -3.88 -5.92
CA PHE A 35 0.41 -4.70 -6.22
C PHE A 35 -0.59 -3.88 -7.03
N THR A 36 -1.46 -4.56 -7.77
CA THR A 36 -2.54 -3.88 -8.48
C THR A 36 -3.55 -3.26 -7.52
N ASP A 37 -3.85 -3.97 -6.43
CA ASP A 37 -4.75 -3.53 -5.37
C ASP A 37 -4.40 -4.30 -4.09
N VAL A 38 -4.44 -3.62 -2.94
CA VAL A 38 -4.25 -4.21 -1.61
C VAL A 38 -5.45 -3.85 -0.77
N ASP A 39 -6.24 -4.87 -0.45
CA ASP A 39 -7.40 -4.73 0.42
C ASP A 39 -6.97 -4.59 1.89
N GLU A 40 -7.20 -3.41 2.47
CA GLU A 40 -6.87 -3.08 3.86
C GLU A 40 -7.52 -4.06 4.85
N ASP A 41 -8.77 -4.46 4.61
CA ASP A 41 -9.51 -5.34 5.51
C ASP A 41 -8.91 -6.75 5.51
N VAL A 42 -8.43 -7.23 4.36
CA VAL A 42 -7.72 -8.52 4.28
C VAL A 42 -6.44 -8.49 5.11
N VAL A 43 -5.65 -7.42 4.99
CA VAL A 43 -4.40 -7.25 5.74
C VAL A 43 -4.68 -7.17 7.24
N ARG A 44 -5.65 -6.35 7.65
CA ARG A 44 -6.09 -6.21 9.04
C ARG A 44 -6.54 -7.54 9.63
N ASN A 45 -7.45 -8.24 8.96
CA ASN A 45 -7.99 -9.53 9.43
C ASN A 45 -6.89 -10.60 9.57
N LEU A 46 -5.91 -10.62 8.65
CA LEU A 46 -4.78 -11.55 8.73
C LEU A 46 -3.94 -11.29 9.98
N LEU A 47 -3.62 -10.03 10.27
CA LEU A 47 -2.77 -9.66 11.40
C LEU A 47 -3.48 -9.90 12.74
N GLU A 48 -4.78 -9.61 12.81
CA GLU A 48 -5.62 -9.96 13.96
C GLU A 48 -5.68 -11.47 14.18
N ALA A 49 -5.87 -12.26 13.12
CA ALA A 49 -5.89 -13.73 13.22
C ALA A 49 -4.54 -14.33 13.68
N LEU A 50 -3.44 -13.61 13.46
CA LEU A 50 -2.09 -13.99 13.89
C LEU A 50 -1.71 -13.42 15.27
N ASP A 51 -2.60 -12.67 15.94
CA ASP A 51 -2.36 -11.99 17.22
C ASP A 51 -1.09 -11.11 17.19
N VAL A 52 -0.87 -10.44 16.05
CA VAL A 52 0.25 -9.51 15.86
C VAL A 52 -0.23 -8.11 16.21
N GLU A 53 0.53 -7.38 17.02
CA GLU A 53 0.28 -5.96 17.29
C GLU A 53 0.91 -5.09 16.19
N PHE A 54 0.10 -4.26 15.52
CA PHE A 54 0.51 -3.43 14.40
C PHE A 54 -0.22 -2.08 14.35
N GLU A 55 0.41 -1.11 13.68
CA GLU A 55 -0.24 0.10 13.17
C GLU A 55 -0.46 -0.08 11.66
N LEU A 56 -1.69 0.13 11.18
CA LEU A 56 -2.03 0.09 9.75
C LEU A 56 -2.49 1.47 9.31
N GLU A 57 -1.86 1.98 8.26
CA GLU A 57 -2.18 3.25 7.64
C GLU A 57 -2.47 3.04 6.15
N TYR A 58 -3.50 3.70 5.66
CA TYR A 58 -3.83 3.76 4.23
C TYR A 58 -3.69 5.20 3.74
N THR A 59 -3.02 5.39 2.60
CA THR A 59 -2.85 6.70 1.97
C THR A 59 -3.33 6.66 0.52
N TYR A 60 -4.25 7.58 0.21
CA TYR A 60 -4.73 7.80 -1.15
C TYR A 60 -3.86 8.87 -1.81
N ASP A 61 -3.29 8.56 -2.98
CA ASP A 61 -2.64 9.56 -3.82
C ASP A 61 -3.71 10.29 -4.63
N ASN A 62 -4.39 11.23 -3.97
CA ASN A 62 -5.34 12.13 -4.63
C ASN A 62 -4.54 13.14 -5.46
N GLN A 63 -4.45 12.93 -6.77
CA GLN A 63 -3.99 13.98 -7.68
C GLN A 63 -5.13 14.99 -7.90
N ASP A 64 -5.00 16.18 -7.28
CA ASP A 64 -5.74 17.40 -7.64
C ASP A 64 -5.35 17.93 -9.03
#